data_AF-A0A7S4V0R1-F1
#
_entry.id   AF-A0A7S4V0R1-F1
#
_cell.length_a   1.000
_cell.length_b   1.000
_cell.length_c   1.000
_cell.angle_alpha   90.00
_cell.angle_beta   90.00
_cell.angle_gamma   90.00
#
_symmetry.space_group_name_H-M   'P 1'
#
loop_
_entity.id
_entity.type
_entity.pdbx_description
1 polymer ?
#
loop_
_entity_poly.entity_id
_entity_poly.type
_entity_poly.pdbx_seq_one_letter_code
_entity_poly.pdbx_strand_id
1 'polypeptide(L)'
;GAPAGPAHGGTRRGHPAASAAGALADARGGEAISWSTFTRPFLGAPAAALAACVSCFPLLRSAYLLAQKRSPALHALVLKHVGTLEHKNPRVPTFLVWLCTAQAALSLLALVLFVRASQAQHLSEECLWSERLLAAFFALHWSVSAANKEFHWAFVLTPLSLVDLFTVVPAFVERDSVGWISLLYMRCYSCLRAIERLIGLGCIKRYVGSEDSITREICILVLRVAALIVGFAGSILLLEVLGENPWLPGGPRIETEMGDISFFVVLYWIIETITTVGFGDFAPKTTLSKLTTMLLMFSGVVLFAVETDRFMGLLEKGRTGHGSFLRGLNQNHVVLIGGGVRHADEELLMAFLNDILHYSHSSSWPHVVMMSVGDYKERFSELVGKGLDWQAQQRVHYFVGSPLDQTDLERVDVAGAKLVVILADTGGSIGADDEDSENIMQALCVMNNYRSTPFCLMLLHADSRYKALAMGIPRSAVFSATELKSALFWHSCRCRGWNTMLCNLILTSECDDSLGAREGPCGLAPESYARGSGMEIYSFLPAARFVGGSYAALVSEAYAAHHAVVFAALVEGEVLLLPLEERE
;
A
#
# COMPACT_ATOMS: atom_id res chain seq x y z
N GLY A 1 -4.53 -4.30 84.65
CA GLY A 1 -4.78 -2.90 85.03
C GLY A 1 -5.16 -2.13 83.79
N ALA A 2 -6.32 -1.47 83.84
CA ALA A 2 -6.79 -0.44 82.90
C ALA A 2 -5.77 0.74 82.79
N PRO A 3 -5.96 1.81 81.97
CA PRO A 3 -7.21 2.23 81.32
C PRO A 3 -7.10 2.90 79.93
N ALA A 4 -8.28 3.26 79.44
CA ALA A 4 -8.59 4.05 78.26
C ALA A 4 -8.38 5.56 78.41
N GLY A 5 -8.36 6.26 77.26
CA GLY A 5 -8.72 7.68 77.09
C GLY A 5 -7.95 8.38 75.96
N PRO A 6 -8.43 9.49 75.36
CA PRO A 6 -9.82 9.89 75.12
C PRO A 6 -10.08 10.32 73.64
N ALA A 7 -11.36 10.43 73.29
CA ALA A 7 -11.85 11.00 72.04
C ALA A 7 -11.71 12.54 72.04
N HIS A 8 -11.17 13.10 70.95
CA HIS A 8 -11.23 14.54 70.66
C HIS A 8 -12.14 14.80 69.46
N GLY A 9 -13.23 15.52 69.72
CA GLY A 9 -14.06 16.13 68.69
C GLY A 9 -13.34 17.28 68.01
N GLY A 10 -13.40 17.28 66.67
CA GLY A 10 -12.93 18.35 65.80
C GLY A 10 -14.06 18.81 64.88
N THR A 11 -14.51 20.03 65.12
CA THR A 11 -15.51 20.81 64.38
C THR A 11 -15.34 20.77 62.85
N ARG A 12 -16.34 20.26 62.13
CA ARG A 12 -16.54 20.54 60.69
C ARG A 12 -16.90 22.02 60.53
N ARG A 13 -15.92 22.85 60.12
CA ARG A 13 -16.20 24.16 59.51
C ARG A 13 -16.85 23.90 58.15
N GLY A 14 -18.15 24.20 58.04
CA GLY A 14 -18.81 24.32 56.74
C GLY A 14 -18.23 25.51 55.98
N HIS A 15 -17.48 25.23 54.92
CA HIS A 15 -17.25 26.21 53.87
C HIS A 15 -18.52 26.32 53.02
N PRO A 16 -19.11 27.52 52.84
CA PRO A 16 -20.21 27.71 51.91
C PRO A 16 -19.62 27.79 50.51
N ALA A 17 -19.33 26.65 49.88
CA ALA A 17 -19.03 26.57 48.45
C ALA A 17 -20.31 26.51 47.59
N ALA A 18 -21.46 26.92 48.16
CA ALA A 18 -22.79 26.80 47.56
C ALA A 18 -23.32 28.10 46.94
N SER A 19 -22.49 29.09 46.62
CA SER A 19 -22.99 30.32 45.96
C SER A 19 -22.10 30.94 44.88
N ALA A 20 -20.93 30.36 44.57
CA ALA A 20 -20.04 30.93 43.55
C ALA A 20 -20.28 30.39 42.13
N ALA A 21 -20.81 29.16 41.99
CA ALA A 21 -21.06 28.54 40.68
C ALA A 21 -22.35 29.03 40.01
N GLY A 22 -23.42 29.24 40.78
CA GLY A 22 -24.65 29.87 40.27
C GLY A 22 -24.45 31.33 39.85
N ALA A 23 -23.51 32.04 40.51
CA ALA A 23 -23.18 33.42 40.17
C ALA A 23 -22.28 33.58 38.94
N LEU A 24 -21.60 32.52 38.48
CA LEU A 24 -20.79 32.56 37.25
C LEU A 24 -21.57 32.14 36.00
N ALA A 25 -22.63 31.34 36.15
CA ALA A 25 -23.58 31.02 35.08
C ALA A 25 -24.43 32.25 34.71
N ASP A 26 -24.86 33.04 35.70
CA ASP A 26 -25.59 34.30 35.47
C ASP A 26 -24.70 35.43 34.92
N ALA A 27 -23.38 35.31 35.00
CA ALA A 27 -22.43 36.33 34.52
C ALA A 27 -21.99 36.15 33.05
N ARG A 28 -22.33 35.03 32.40
CA ARG A 28 -22.12 34.81 30.97
C ARG A 28 -23.49 34.60 30.31
N GLY A 29 -24.13 35.70 29.90
CA GLY A 29 -25.46 35.71 29.29
C GLY A 29 -25.57 34.96 27.96
N GLY A 30 -25.40 33.65 27.97
CA GLY A 30 -25.75 32.73 26.88
C GLY A 30 -27.07 32.07 27.20
N GLU A 31 -28.05 32.17 26.29
CA GLU A 31 -29.31 31.44 26.38
C GLU A 31 -29.05 29.94 26.60
N ALA A 32 -29.70 29.36 27.61
CA ALA A 32 -29.57 27.93 27.90
C ALA A 32 -30.02 27.09 26.69
N ILE A 33 -29.07 26.37 26.11
CA ILE A 33 -29.31 25.47 24.98
C ILE A 33 -30.29 24.38 25.43
N SER A 34 -31.44 24.30 24.76
CA SER A 34 -32.51 23.35 25.09
C SER A 34 -32.83 22.42 23.92
N TRP A 35 -33.38 21.24 24.23
CA TRP A 35 -33.84 20.27 23.23
C TRP A 35 -34.83 20.87 22.21
N SER A 36 -35.69 21.82 22.60
CA SER A 36 -36.63 22.48 21.67
C SER A 36 -35.93 23.31 20.61
N THR A 37 -34.81 23.95 20.96
CA THR A 37 -34.02 24.78 20.04
C THR A 37 -33.15 23.91 19.13
N PHE A 38 -32.69 22.75 19.60
CA PHE A 38 -31.89 21.81 18.82
C PHE A 38 -32.71 20.98 17.80
N THR A 39 -33.87 20.46 18.21
CA THR A 39 -34.60 19.45 17.43
C THR A 39 -35.13 19.95 16.09
N ARG A 40 -35.56 21.21 15.99
CA ARG A 40 -36.10 21.78 14.73
C ARG A 40 -35.04 21.84 13.61
N PRO A 41 -33.89 22.51 13.79
CA PRO A 41 -32.88 22.64 12.73
C PRO A 41 -32.07 21.37 12.50
N PHE A 42 -31.77 20.56 13.53
CA PHE A 42 -30.87 19.41 13.40
C PHE A 42 -31.55 18.06 13.16
N LEU A 43 -32.82 17.90 13.50
CA LEU A 43 -33.58 16.66 13.24
C LEU A 43 -34.76 16.89 12.30
N GLY A 44 -35.56 17.94 12.53
CA GLY A 44 -36.74 18.24 11.74
C GLY A 44 -36.43 18.60 10.29
N ALA A 45 -35.56 19.60 10.07
CA ALA A 45 -35.21 20.05 8.73
C ALA A 45 -34.51 18.97 7.87
N PRO A 46 -33.52 18.21 8.39
CA PRO A 46 -32.93 17.09 7.64
C PRO A 46 -33.94 15.97 7.35
N ALA A 47 -34.84 15.64 8.28
CA ALA A 47 -35.88 14.63 8.05
C ALA A 47 -36.87 15.06 6.95
N ALA A 48 -37.27 16.33 6.94
CA ALA A 48 -38.10 16.88 5.88
C ALA A 48 -37.38 16.87 4.52
N ALA A 49 -36.09 17.25 4.50
CA ALA A 49 -35.26 17.19 3.31
C ALA A 49 -35.05 15.74 2.81
N LEU A 50 -34.97 14.76 3.72
CA LEU A 50 -34.90 13.34 3.38
C LEU A 50 -36.19 12.88 2.71
N ALA A 51 -37.34 13.19 3.29
CA ALA A 51 -38.65 12.85 2.72
C ALA A 51 -38.86 13.48 1.33
N ALA A 52 -38.45 14.74 1.17
CA ALA A 52 -38.47 15.43 -0.12
C ALA A 52 -37.53 14.76 -1.13
N CYS A 53 -36.30 14.41 -0.75
CA CYS A 53 -35.37 13.70 -1.63
C CYS A 53 -35.92 12.33 -2.06
N VAL A 54 -36.43 11.53 -1.13
CA VAL A 54 -36.97 10.18 -1.44
C VAL A 54 -38.16 10.26 -2.40
N SER A 55 -39.03 11.26 -2.27
CA SER A 55 -40.18 11.45 -3.15
C SER A 55 -39.83 12.06 -4.53
N CYS A 56 -38.85 12.97 -4.60
CA CYS A 56 -38.44 13.61 -5.85
C CYS A 56 -37.45 12.79 -6.69
N PHE A 57 -36.62 11.94 -6.08
CA PHE A 57 -35.57 11.18 -6.77
C PHE A 57 -36.06 10.28 -7.91
N PRO A 58 -37.20 9.56 -7.81
CA PRO A 58 -37.74 8.78 -8.93
C PRO A 58 -38.09 9.63 -10.17
N LEU A 59 -38.62 10.85 -9.95
CA LEU A 59 -38.93 11.79 -11.01
C LEU A 59 -37.65 12.36 -11.63
N LEU A 60 -36.69 12.75 -10.79
CA LEU A 60 -35.36 13.22 -11.21
C LEU A 60 -34.61 12.16 -12.02
N ARG A 61 -34.65 10.90 -11.59
CA ARG A 61 -34.05 9.78 -12.34
C ARG A 61 -34.65 9.62 -13.72
N SER A 62 -35.98 9.66 -13.81
CA SER A 62 -36.70 9.54 -15.09
C SER A 62 -36.32 10.69 -16.03
N ALA A 63 -36.28 11.92 -15.52
CA ALA A 63 -35.85 13.09 -16.29
C ALA A 63 -34.37 13.03 -16.70
N TYR A 64 -33.49 12.57 -15.80
CA TYR A 64 -32.06 12.44 -16.03
C TYR A 64 -31.74 11.41 -17.13
N LEU A 65 -32.36 10.23 -17.07
CA LEU A 65 -32.19 9.18 -18.08
C LEU A 65 -32.76 9.62 -19.45
N LEU A 66 -33.90 10.33 -19.46
CA LEU A 66 -34.45 10.92 -20.69
C LEU A 66 -33.52 11.99 -21.29
N ALA A 67 -32.94 12.87 -20.47
CA ALA A 67 -32.00 13.89 -20.91
C ALA A 67 -30.72 13.27 -21.49
N GLN A 68 -30.21 12.21 -20.86
CA GLN A 68 -29.04 11.48 -21.29
C GLN A 68 -29.29 10.74 -22.62
N LYS A 69 -30.49 10.17 -22.82
CA LYS A 69 -30.89 9.54 -24.08
C LYS A 69 -31.10 10.55 -25.21
N ARG A 70 -31.54 11.77 -24.89
CA ARG A 70 -31.88 12.81 -25.87
C ARG A 70 -30.68 13.66 -26.30
N SER A 71 -29.62 13.75 -25.48
CA SER A 71 -28.46 14.59 -25.75
C SER A 71 -27.13 13.81 -25.64
N PRO A 72 -26.51 13.43 -26.77
CA PRO A 72 -25.26 12.66 -26.76
C PRO A 72 -24.09 13.44 -26.13
N ALA A 73 -24.11 14.77 -26.20
CA ALA A 73 -23.12 15.64 -25.56
C ALA A 73 -23.17 15.57 -24.02
N LEU A 74 -24.37 15.51 -23.43
CA LEU A 74 -24.54 15.39 -21.98
C LEU A 74 -24.15 13.99 -21.50
N HIS A 75 -24.53 12.96 -22.25
CA HIS A 75 -24.09 11.59 -21.99
C HIS A 75 -22.55 11.50 -22.02
N ALA A 76 -21.89 12.04 -23.04
CA ALA A 76 -20.43 12.07 -23.13
C ALA A 76 -19.77 12.87 -21.99
N LEU A 77 -20.35 14.01 -21.59
CA LEU A 77 -19.82 14.84 -20.50
C LEU A 77 -19.91 14.12 -19.14
N VAL A 78 -21.05 13.50 -18.85
CA VAL A 78 -21.28 12.69 -17.64
C VAL A 78 -20.34 11.50 -17.61
N LEU A 79 -20.21 10.76 -18.72
CA LEU A 79 -19.33 9.59 -18.77
C LEU A 79 -17.84 9.98 -18.65
N LYS A 80 -17.47 11.17 -19.13
CA LYS A 80 -16.10 11.71 -19.04
C LYS A 80 -15.74 12.20 -17.64
N HIS A 81 -16.65 12.83 -16.91
CA HIS A 81 -16.32 13.50 -15.62
C HIS A 81 -16.90 12.81 -14.38
N VAL A 82 -18.06 12.16 -14.49
CA VAL A 82 -18.81 11.62 -13.34
C VAL A 82 -18.76 10.09 -13.29
N GLY A 83 -18.81 9.43 -14.46
CA GLY A 83 -18.95 7.98 -14.58
C GLY A 83 -20.40 7.52 -14.34
N THR A 84 -20.74 6.33 -14.83
CA THR A 84 -22.05 5.68 -14.63
C THR A 84 -21.88 4.27 -14.06
N LEU A 85 -22.95 3.70 -13.50
CA LEU A 85 -22.92 2.37 -12.89
C LEU A 85 -22.56 1.25 -13.88
N GLU A 86 -22.96 1.40 -15.15
CA GLU A 86 -22.73 0.41 -16.21
C GLU A 86 -21.37 0.52 -16.89
N HIS A 87 -20.74 1.71 -16.92
CA HIS A 87 -19.46 1.93 -17.60
C HIS A 87 -18.48 2.63 -16.65
N LYS A 88 -17.76 1.82 -15.85
CA LYS A 88 -16.58 2.30 -15.13
C LYS A 88 -15.50 2.67 -16.16
N ASN A 89 -15.25 3.96 -16.33
CA ASN A 89 -14.23 4.45 -17.25
C ASN A 89 -12.85 3.88 -16.82
N PRO A 90 -12.10 3.20 -17.69
CA PRO A 90 -10.81 2.59 -17.33
C PRO A 90 -9.71 3.62 -17.03
N ARG A 91 -9.92 4.89 -17.41
CA ARG A 91 -9.04 6.01 -17.02
C ARG A 91 -9.65 6.72 -15.82
N VAL A 92 -8.95 6.68 -14.69
CA VAL A 92 -9.30 7.43 -13.48
C VAL A 92 -9.50 8.90 -13.86
N PRO A 93 -10.73 9.43 -13.87
CA PRO A 93 -10.94 10.81 -14.30
C PRO A 93 -10.31 11.70 -13.24
N THR A 94 -9.31 12.49 -13.64
CA THR A 94 -8.58 13.44 -12.78
C THR A 94 -9.52 14.33 -11.96
N PHE A 95 -10.69 14.63 -12.51
CA PHE A 95 -11.77 15.33 -11.82
C PHE A 95 -12.28 14.61 -10.57
N LEU A 96 -12.54 13.29 -10.61
CA LEU A 96 -13.00 12.55 -9.43
C LEU A 96 -11.92 12.46 -8.35
N VAL A 97 -10.65 12.35 -8.74
CA VAL A 97 -9.51 12.38 -7.81
C VAL A 97 -9.43 13.74 -7.12
N TRP A 98 -9.52 14.84 -7.88
CA TRP A 98 -9.54 16.19 -7.33
C TRP A 98 -10.75 16.40 -6.40
N LEU A 99 -11.92 15.91 -6.81
CA LEU A 99 -13.14 16.03 -6.01
C LEU A 99 -13.03 15.26 -4.68
N CYS A 100 -12.49 14.04 -4.68
CA CYS A 100 -12.28 13.26 -3.46
C CYS A 100 -11.17 13.83 -2.57
N THR A 101 -10.08 14.35 -3.14
CA THR A 101 -9.03 15.03 -2.35
C THR A 101 -9.56 16.31 -1.70
N ALA A 102 -10.31 17.13 -2.44
CA ALA A 102 -11.00 18.30 -1.90
C ALA A 102 -12.00 17.90 -0.80
N GLN A 103 -12.77 16.83 -1.00
CA GLN A 103 -13.69 16.30 0.01
C GLN A 103 -12.96 15.91 1.30
N ALA A 104 -11.83 15.20 1.20
CA ALA A 104 -11.04 14.81 2.37
C ALA A 104 -10.50 16.04 3.12
N ALA A 105 -9.86 16.98 2.42
CA ALA A 105 -9.27 18.18 3.02
C ALA A 105 -10.33 19.07 3.69
N LEU A 106 -11.46 19.32 3.01
CA LEU A 106 -12.54 20.16 3.54
C LEU A 106 -13.30 19.47 4.68
N SER A 107 -13.36 18.13 4.71
CA SER A 107 -13.93 17.40 5.85
C SER A 107 -13.04 17.49 7.09
N LEU A 108 -11.71 17.51 6.89
CA LEU A 108 -10.73 17.75 7.95
C LEU A 108 -10.83 19.19 8.48
N LEU A 109 -10.99 20.17 7.60
CA LEU A 109 -11.24 21.56 7.99
C LEU A 109 -12.55 21.71 8.77
N ALA A 110 -13.62 21.03 8.36
CA ALA A 110 -14.90 21.01 9.09
C ALA A 110 -14.74 20.46 10.52
N LEU A 111 -13.92 19.43 10.70
CA LEU A 111 -13.60 18.90 12.02
C LEU A 111 -12.81 19.91 12.88
N VAL A 112 -11.84 20.61 12.30
CA VAL A 112 -11.07 21.66 13.00
C VAL A 112 -11.99 22.80 13.45
N LEU A 113 -12.92 23.23 12.58
CA LEU A 113 -13.92 24.24 12.93
C LEU A 113 -14.82 23.77 14.07
N PHE A 114 -15.27 22.52 14.05
CA PHE A 114 -16.05 21.93 15.14
C PHE A 114 -15.28 21.96 16.47
N VAL A 115 -14.02 21.52 16.46
CA VAL A 115 -13.19 21.51 17.69
C VAL A 115 -12.99 22.93 18.21
N ARG A 116 -12.67 23.89 17.33
CA ARG A 116 -12.54 25.31 17.70
C ARG A 116 -13.82 25.89 18.28
N ALA A 117 -14.98 25.61 17.66
CA ALA A 117 -16.28 26.06 18.14
C ALA A 117 -16.61 25.44 19.51
N SER A 118 -16.27 24.17 19.73
CA SER A 118 -16.49 23.47 21.00
C SER A 118 -15.63 24.03 22.14
N GLN A 119 -14.40 24.46 21.84
CA GLN A 119 -13.50 25.05 22.83
C GLN A 119 -13.87 26.50 23.17
N ALA A 120 -14.24 27.29 22.17
CA ALA A 120 -14.60 28.69 22.37
C ALA A 120 -15.97 28.85 23.02
N GLN A 121 -16.83 27.83 22.94
CA GLN A 121 -18.24 27.86 23.36
C GLN A 121 -19.00 29.10 22.84
N HIS A 122 -18.50 29.69 21.76
CA HIS A 122 -18.97 30.92 21.14
C HIS A 122 -18.80 30.80 19.63
N LEU A 123 -19.85 31.12 18.89
CA LEU A 123 -19.82 31.10 17.43
C LEU A 123 -19.42 32.48 16.91
N SER A 124 -18.24 32.59 16.30
CA SER A 124 -17.86 33.81 15.57
C SER A 124 -18.57 33.85 14.21
N GLU A 125 -18.87 35.06 13.72
CA GLU A 125 -19.49 35.23 12.40
C GLU A 125 -18.64 34.62 11.27
N GLU A 126 -17.30 34.74 11.38
CA GLU A 126 -16.36 34.13 10.45
C GLU A 126 -16.50 32.60 10.39
N CYS A 127 -16.72 31.96 11.55
CA CYS A 127 -16.93 30.51 11.63
C CYS A 127 -18.23 30.12 10.93
N LEU A 128 -19.31 30.86 11.13
CA LEU A 128 -20.61 30.59 10.49
C LEU A 128 -20.54 30.72 8.96
N TRP A 129 -19.87 31.75 8.44
CA TRP A 129 -19.64 31.89 7.00
C TRP A 129 -18.80 30.75 6.43
N SER A 130 -17.73 30.35 7.13
CA SER A 130 -16.89 29.23 6.71
C SER A 130 -17.66 27.90 6.66
N GLU A 131 -18.55 27.65 7.62
CA GLU A 131 -19.40 26.45 7.63
C GLU A 131 -20.43 26.46 6.49
N ARG A 132 -21.03 27.60 6.16
CA ARG A 132 -21.94 27.73 5.01
C ARG A 132 -21.23 27.49 3.68
N LEU A 133 -20.00 28.01 3.52
CA LEU A 133 -19.16 27.74 2.35
C LEU A 133 -18.82 26.25 2.22
N LEU A 134 -18.45 25.61 3.33
CA LEU A 134 -18.22 24.16 3.39
C LEU A 134 -19.50 23.38 3.04
N ALA A 135 -20.64 23.76 3.61
CA ALA A 135 -21.92 23.12 3.33
C ALA A 135 -22.33 23.25 1.85
N ALA A 136 -22.07 24.39 1.21
CA ALA A 136 -22.29 24.58 -0.22
C ALA A 136 -21.42 23.64 -1.08
N PHE A 137 -20.13 23.51 -0.74
CA PHE A 137 -19.25 22.53 -1.40
C PHE A 137 -19.76 21.10 -1.21
N PHE A 138 -20.15 20.72 0.01
CA PHE A 138 -20.64 19.37 0.29
C PHE A 138 -22.00 19.08 -0.36
N ALA A 139 -22.87 20.08 -0.50
CA ALA A 139 -24.10 19.96 -1.26
C ALA A 139 -23.80 19.66 -2.73
N LEU A 140 -22.85 20.39 -3.35
CA LEU A 140 -22.41 20.13 -4.72
C LEU A 140 -21.81 18.72 -4.86
N HIS A 141 -20.93 18.33 -3.93
CA HIS A 141 -20.34 16.99 -3.90
C HIS A 141 -21.40 15.88 -3.80
N TRP A 142 -22.40 16.07 -2.95
CA TRP A 142 -23.52 15.14 -2.79
C TRP A 142 -24.35 15.03 -4.07
N SER A 143 -24.61 16.15 -4.76
CA SER A 143 -25.30 16.16 -6.06
C SER A 143 -24.52 15.42 -7.15
N VAL A 144 -23.20 15.62 -7.23
CA VAL A 144 -22.33 14.88 -8.17
C VAL A 144 -22.33 13.38 -7.85
N SER A 145 -22.29 13.01 -6.56
CA SER A 145 -22.38 11.62 -6.13
C SER A 145 -23.75 11.00 -6.43
N ALA A 146 -24.84 11.77 -6.33
CA ALA A 146 -26.18 11.34 -6.70
C ALA A 146 -26.29 11.11 -8.21
N ALA A 147 -25.69 11.98 -9.04
CA ALA A 147 -25.64 11.83 -10.48
C ALA A 147 -24.85 10.60 -10.93
N ASN A 148 -23.73 10.28 -10.26
CA ASN A 148 -22.94 9.06 -10.50
C ASN A 148 -23.77 7.78 -10.22
N LYS A 149 -24.67 7.83 -9.23
CA LYS A 149 -25.63 6.74 -8.94
C LYS A 149 -26.99 6.91 -9.64
N GLU A 150 -27.05 7.74 -10.69
CA GLU A 150 -28.25 7.94 -11.51
C GLU A 150 -29.51 8.33 -10.72
N PHE A 151 -29.34 9.09 -9.62
CA PHE A 151 -30.43 9.51 -8.72
C PHE A 151 -31.31 8.36 -8.22
N HIS A 152 -30.73 7.17 -8.00
CA HIS A 152 -31.47 6.06 -7.40
C HIS A 152 -31.90 6.43 -5.96
N TRP A 153 -33.18 6.23 -5.60
CA TRP A 153 -33.72 6.60 -4.27
C TRP A 153 -32.93 5.95 -3.11
N ALA A 154 -32.48 4.70 -3.30
CA ALA A 154 -31.63 4.00 -2.33
C ALA A 154 -30.31 4.71 -2.02
N PHE A 155 -29.82 5.59 -2.90
CA PHE A 155 -28.66 6.42 -2.61
C PHE A 155 -28.92 7.30 -1.39
N VAL A 156 -30.08 7.94 -1.28
CA VAL A 156 -30.40 8.89 -0.19
C VAL A 156 -30.36 8.20 1.18
N LEU A 157 -30.80 6.94 1.23
CA LEU A 157 -30.81 6.11 2.45
C LEU A 157 -29.47 5.46 2.79
N THR A 158 -28.42 5.70 2.01
CA THR A 158 -27.07 5.20 2.34
C THR A 158 -26.57 5.92 3.61
N PRO A 159 -25.99 5.22 4.62
CA PRO A 159 -25.59 5.87 5.89
C PRO A 159 -24.71 7.12 5.73
N LEU A 160 -23.79 7.12 4.77
CA LEU A 160 -22.89 8.25 4.50
C LEU A 160 -23.57 9.42 3.77
N SER A 161 -24.61 9.17 2.96
CA SER A 161 -25.41 10.27 2.39
C SER A 161 -26.35 10.87 3.42
N LEU A 162 -26.78 10.09 4.42
CA LEU A 162 -27.49 10.62 5.58
C LEU A 162 -26.57 11.56 6.37
N VAL A 163 -25.33 11.16 6.64
CA VAL A 163 -24.34 12.04 7.27
C VAL A 163 -24.19 13.34 6.50
N ASP A 164 -24.05 13.30 5.17
CA ASP A 164 -23.99 14.52 4.35
C ASP A 164 -25.27 15.35 4.50
N LEU A 165 -26.46 14.75 4.51
CA LEU A 165 -27.73 15.46 4.69
C LEU A 165 -27.85 16.14 6.06
N PHE A 166 -27.58 15.41 7.14
CA PHE A 166 -27.64 15.90 8.52
C PHE A 166 -26.58 16.97 8.83
N THR A 167 -25.53 17.06 8.04
CA THR A 167 -24.48 18.08 8.23
C THR A 167 -24.62 19.27 7.28
N VAL A 168 -25.19 19.10 6.09
CA VAL A 168 -25.44 20.19 5.13
C VAL A 168 -26.70 20.98 5.48
N VAL A 169 -27.82 20.30 5.74
CA VAL A 169 -29.14 20.96 5.88
C VAL A 169 -29.18 21.95 7.06
N PRO A 170 -28.67 21.62 8.26
CA PRO A 170 -28.70 22.56 9.38
C PRO A 170 -27.80 23.79 9.17
N ALA A 171 -26.84 23.76 8.23
CA ALA A 171 -26.03 24.93 7.91
C ALA A 171 -26.83 26.02 7.19
N PHE A 172 -27.95 25.67 6.55
CA PHE A 172 -28.81 26.57 5.77
C PHE A 172 -30.11 26.95 6.48
N VAL A 173 -30.50 26.27 7.56
CA VAL A 173 -31.78 26.47 8.26
C VAL A 173 -31.54 27.03 9.68
N GLU A 174 -32.07 28.24 9.94
CA GLU A 174 -32.22 28.93 11.25
C GLU A 174 -31.20 28.55 12.34
N ARG A 175 -29.91 28.69 12.02
CA ARG A 175 -28.80 28.32 12.91
C ARG A 175 -28.48 29.38 13.97
N ASP A 176 -28.95 30.60 13.78
CA ASP A 176 -28.61 31.74 14.64
C ASP A 176 -29.19 31.60 16.06
N SER A 177 -30.14 30.67 16.27
CA SER A 177 -30.79 30.41 17.56
C SER A 177 -30.18 29.29 18.40
N VAL A 178 -29.26 28.46 17.85
CA VAL A 178 -28.79 27.21 18.51
C VAL A 178 -27.37 27.34 19.10
N GLY A 179 -26.75 28.51 19.01
CA GLY A 179 -25.42 28.76 19.55
C GLY A 179 -24.30 28.04 18.78
N TRP A 180 -23.32 27.47 19.49
CA TRP A 180 -22.11 26.87 18.92
C TRP A 180 -22.26 25.39 18.49
N ILE A 181 -23.38 24.74 18.82
CA ILE A 181 -23.57 23.31 18.57
C ILE A 181 -23.63 23.02 17.08
N SER A 182 -22.95 21.94 16.65
CA SER A 182 -22.99 21.49 15.27
C SER A 182 -22.76 19.98 15.13
N LEU A 183 -23.25 19.42 14.03
CA LEU A 183 -23.04 18.00 13.67
C LEU A 183 -21.79 17.82 12.79
N LEU A 184 -20.93 18.84 12.67
CA LEU A 184 -19.77 18.81 11.76
C LEU A 184 -18.79 17.69 12.09
N TYR A 185 -18.73 17.21 13.34
CA TYR A 185 -17.89 16.08 13.73
C TYR A 185 -18.21 14.79 12.95
N MET A 186 -19.45 14.58 12.49
CA MET A 186 -19.83 13.42 11.66
C MET A 186 -19.10 13.38 10.31
N ARG A 187 -18.51 14.51 9.88
CA ARG A 187 -17.69 14.58 8.65
C ARG A 187 -16.40 13.76 8.72
N CYS A 188 -16.00 13.27 9.90
CA CYS A 188 -14.90 12.30 10.00
C CYS A 188 -15.16 11.05 9.13
N TYR A 189 -16.40 10.56 9.07
CA TYR A 189 -16.79 9.42 8.23
C TYR A 189 -16.78 9.76 6.74
N SER A 190 -17.16 10.99 6.37
CA SER A 190 -17.04 11.48 4.99
C SER A 190 -15.58 11.59 4.55
N CYS A 191 -14.68 12.01 5.45
CA CYS A 191 -13.23 12.05 5.21
C CYS A 191 -12.66 10.64 4.99
N LEU A 192 -12.97 9.71 5.88
CA LEU A 192 -12.55 8.31 5.78
C LEU A 192 -12.94 7.71 4.42
N ARG A 193 -14.20 7.89 4.01
CA ARG A 193 -14.70 7.41 2.71
C ARG A 193 -13.96 8.04 1.53
N ALA A 194 -13.66 9.33 1.61
CA ALA A 194 -12.92 10.03 0.55
C ALA A 194 -11.51 9.43 0.38
N ILE A 195 -10.83 9.12 1.49
CA ILE A 195 -9.54 8.46 1.49
C ILE A 195 -9.64 7.04 0.94
N GLU A 196 -10.61 6.23 1.41
CA GLU A 196 -10.84 4.87 0.90
C GLU A 196 -11.09 4.86 -0.63
N ARG A 197 -11.85 5.83 -1.13
CA ARG A 197 -12.06 6.01 -2.58
C ARG A 197 -10.78 6.36 -3.31
N LEU A 198 -9.97 7.31 -2.79
CA LEU A 198 -8.70 7.69 -3.42
C LEU A 198 -7.73 6.51 -3.50
N ILE A 199 -7.71 5.67 -2.47
CA ILE A 199 -6.90 4.45 -2.45
C ILE A 199 -7.44 3.44 -3.47
N GLY A 200 -8.76 3.20 -3.51
CA GLY A 200 -9.39 2.30 -4.47
C GLY A 200 -9.29 2.74 -5.93
N LEU A 201 -9.13 4.04 -6.19
CA LEU A 201 -8.84 4.59 -7.53
C LEU A 201 -7.38 4.38 -7.96
N GLY A 202 -6.54 3.78 -7.11
CA GLY A 202 -5.15 3.45 -7.42
C GLY A 202 -4.20 4.66 -7.45
N CYS A 203 -4.68 5.87 -7.18
CA CYS A 203 -3.86 7.09 -7.22
C CYS A 203 -2.72 7.09 -6.19
N ILE A 204 -2.93 6.37 -5.08
CA ILE A 204 -2.00 6.31 -3.96
C ILE A 204 -1.22 4.98 -3.96
N LYS A 205 -1.35 4.11 -4.99
CA LYS A 205 -0.61 2.82 -5.07
C LYS A 205 0.90 2.99 -4.85
N ARG A 206 1.46 4.12 -5.31
CA ARG A 206 2.89 4.43 -5.15
C ARG A 206 3.33 4.74 -3.71
N TYR A 207 2.43 5.24 -2.86
CA TYR A 207 2.75 5.66 -1.48
C TYR A 207 2.23 4.68 -0.43
N VAL A 208 1.08 4.08 -0.69
CA VAL A 208 0.36 3.20 0.24
C VAL A 208 0.56 1.72 -0.09
N GLY A 209 1.23 1.40 -1.22
CA GLY A 209 1.53 0.04 -1.66
C GLY A 209 0.42 -0.56 -2.53
N SER A 210 0.65 -1.78 -3.01
CA SER A 210 -0.33 -2.56 -3.79
C SER A 210 -1.59 -2.88 -2.96
N GLU A 211 -2.64 -3.37 -3.62
CA GLU A 211 -3.95 -3.64 -3.01
C GLU A 211 -3.86 -4.62 -1.83
N ASP A 212 -2.89 -5.54 -1.85
CA ASP A 212 -2.61 -6.52 -0.78
C ASP A 212 -1.56 -6.08 0.26
N SER A 213 -1.12 -4.82 0.24
CA SER A 213 -0.10 -4.37 1.19
C SER A 213 -0.65 -4.26 2.62
N ILE A 214 0.05 -4.89 3.55
CA ILE A 214 -0.25 -4.81 5.00
C ILE A 214 -0.27 -3.34 5.46
N THR A 215 0.63 -2.51 4.93
CA THR A 215 0.72 -1.08 5.24
C THR A 215 -0.59 -0.34 4.95
N ARG A 216 -1.22 -0.59 3.79
CA ARG A 216 -2.49 0.02 3.42
C ARG A 216 -3.60 -0.30 4.41
N GLU A 217 -3.74 -1.58 4.75
CA GLU A 217 -4.82 -2.04 5.62
C GLU A 217 -4.62 -1.54 7.05
N ILE A 218 -3.38 -1.47 7.55
CA ILE A 218 -3.06 -0.79 8.80
C ILE A 218 -3.45 0.70 8.75
N CYS A 219 -3.11 1.42 7.68
CA CYS A 219 -3.49 2.82 7.54
C CYS A 219 -5.02 3.02 7.56
N ILE A 220 -5.76 2.19 6.83
CA ILE A 220 -7.23 2.25 6.79
C ILE A 220 -7.82 1.91 8.16
N LEU A 221 -7.27 0.90 8.86
CA LEU A 221 -7.66 0.54 10.22
C LEU A 221 -7.51 1.73 11.18
N VAL A 222 -6.33 2.35 11.20
CA VAL A 222 -6.06 3.52 12.05
C VAL A 222 -7.05 4.64 11.76
N LEU A 223 -7.33 4.92 10.49
CA LEU A 223 -8.31 5.94 10.09
C LEU A 223 -9.74 5.58 10.50
N ARG A 224 -10.14 4.29 10.43
CA ARG A 224 -11.46 3.81 10.88
C ARG A 224 -11.64 3.96 12.38
N VAL A 225 -10.64 3.55 13.15
CA VAL A 225 -10.62 3.70 14.62
C VAL A 225 -10.68 5.17 15.01
N ALA A 226 -9.87 6.02 14.37
CA ALA A 226 -9.89 7.47 14.62
C ALA A 226 -11.25 8.10 14.28
N ALA A 227 -11.85 7.75 13.14
CA ALA A 227 -13.17 8.24 12.74
C ALA A 227 -14.26 7.78 13.72
N LEU A 228 -14.20 6.53 14.20
CA LEU A 228 -15.10 6.00 15.22
C LEU A 228 -14.97 6.77 16.54
N ILE A 229 -13.75 6.94 17.03
CA ILE A 229 -13.46 7.70 18.26
C ILE A 229 -14.03 9.13 18.16
N VAL A 230 -13.73 9.86 17.08
CA VAL A 230 -14.20 11.23 16.86
C VAL A 230 -15.73 11.29 16.73
N GLY A 231 -16.34 10.34 16.02
CA GLY A 231 -17.78 10.27 15.82
C GLY A 231 -18.55 10.06 17.12
N PHE A 232 -18.08 9.13 17.97
CA PHE A 232 -18.66 8.92 19.29
C PHE A 232 -18.33 10.06 20.25
N ALA A 233 -17.14 10.66 20.18
CA ALA A 233 -16.76 11.80 21.04
C ALA A 233 -17.67 13.00 20.81
N GLY A 234 -17.89 13.36 19.54
CA GLY A 234 -18.81 14.44 19.19
C GLY A 234 -20.25 14.13 19.59
N SER A 235 -20.69 12.88 19.45
CA SER A 235 -22.06 12.47 19.82
C SER A 235 -22.29 12.48 21.33
N ILE A 236 -21.34 11.99 22.12
CA ILE A 236 -21.44 12.01 23.59
C ILE A 236 -21.33 13.44 24.10
N LEU A 237 -20.41 14.25 23.58
CA LEU A 237 -20.30 15.67 23.92
C LEU A 237 -21.62 16.40 23.64
N LEU A 238 -22.22 16.17 22.47
CA LEU A 238 -23.50 16.75 22.10
C LEU A 238 -24.62 16.34 23.08
N LEU A 239 -24.73 15.05 23.41
CA LEU A 239 -25.76 14.54 24.31
C LEU A 239 -25.58 15.00 25.75
N GLU A 240 -24.34 15.19 26.21
CA GLU A 240 -24.06 15.74 27.55
C GLU A 240 -24.35 17.25 27.61
N VAL A 241 -24.03 18.01 26.55
CA VAL A 241 -24.35 19.45 26.47
C VAL A 241 -25.85 19.70 26.37
N LEU A 242 -26.60 18.84 25.68
CA LEU A 242 -28.07 18.93 25.61
C LEU A 242 -28.77 18.49 26.91
N GLY A 243 -28.07 17.75 27.77
CA GLY A 243 -28.60 17.24 29.05
C GLY A 243 -29.67 16.15 28.88
N GLU A 244 -30.43 15.91 29.96
CA GLU A 244 -31.41 14.82 30.01
C GLU A 244 -32.60 15.06 29.06
N ASN A 245 -33.07 13.99 28.44
CA ASN A 245 -34.12 14.03 27.43
C ASN A 245 -35.52 14.31 28.05
N PRO A 246 -36.30 15.27 27.53
CA PRO A 246 -37.69 15.51 27.95
C PRO A 246 -38.68 14.35 27.71
N TRP A 247 -38.39 13.43 26.80
CA TRP A 247 -39.34 12.41 26.30
C TRP A 247 -39.22 11.02 26.95
N LEU A 248 -38.16 10.74 27.73
CA LEU A 248 -37.98 9.47 28.43
C LEU A 248 -38.45 9.59 29.89
N PRO A 249 -39.39 8.75 30.36
CA PRO A 249 -39.89 8.82 31.72
C PRO A 249 -38.90 8.14 32.69
N GLY A 250 -38.14 8.94 33.46
CA GLY A 250 -37.36 8.42 34.59
C GLY A 250 -36.22 9.30 35.07
N GLY A 251 -36.46 10.12 36.10
CA GLY A 251 -35.43 10.67 36.99
C GLY A 251 -35.44 12.21 37.14
N PRO A 252 -35.14 12.76 38.34
CA PRO A 252 -34.95 14.19 38.53
C PRO A 252 -33.82 14.70 37.63
N ARG A 253 -33.89 15.98 37.20
CA ARG A 253 -32.82 16.66 36.44
C ARG A 253 -31.49 16.47 37.18
N ILE A 254 -30.66 15.54 36.71
CA ILE A 254 -29.29 15.41 37.18
C ILE A 254 -28.56 16.58 36.52
N GLU A 255 -28.29 17.64 37.29
CA GLU A 255 -27.30 18.62 36.89
C GLU A 255 -26.00 17.85 36.66
N THR A 256 -25.51 17.88 35.41
CA THR A 256 -24.31 17.19 35.00
C THR A 256 -23.13 17.81 35.74
N GLU A 257 -22.73 17.26 36.89
CA GLU A 257 -21.45 17.61 37.54
C GLU A 257 -20.23 17.05 36.76
N MET A 258 -20.34 16.87 35.45
CA MET A 258 -19.16 16.76 34.59
C MET A 258 -18.74 18.22 34.37
N GLY A 259 -17.81 18.76 35.17
CA GLY A 259 -17.49 20.20 35.25
C GLY A 259 -17.32 20.96 33.91
N ASP A 260 -16.11 21.44 33.60
CA ASP A 260 -15.85 22.10 32.30
C ASP A 260 -15.63 21.02 31.22
N ILE A 261 -16.72 20.52 30.61
CA ILE A 261 -16.66 19.49 29.57
C ILE A 261 -16.04 20.07 28.29
N SER A 262 -14.89 19.54 27.89
CA SER A 262 -14.24 19.86 26.61
C SER A 262 -14.24 18.65 25.69
N PHE A 263 -14.19 18.87 24.36
CA PHE A 263 -14.06 17.81 23.37
C PHE A 263 -12.86 16.88 23.67
N PHE A 264 -11.76 17.43 24.17
CA PHE A 264 -10.56 16.64 24.51
C PHE A 264 -10.75 15.75 25.74
N VAL A 265 -11.59 16.16 26.70
CA VAL A 265 -11.92 15.34 27.88
C VAL A 265 -12.76 14.14 27.44
N VAL A 266 -13.76 14.36 26.59
CA VAL A 266 -14.58 13.27 26.04
C VAL A 266 -13.74 12.34 25.14
N LEU A 267 -12.79 12.89 24.39
CA LEU A 267 -11.85 12.11 23.57
C LEU A 267 -10.98 11.19 24.43
N TYR A 268 -10.39 11.74 25.50
CA TYR A 268 -9.62 10.97 26.48
C TYR A 268 -10.47 9.83 27.07
N TRP A 269 -11.69 10.15 27.50
CA TRP A 269 -12.62 9.19 28.08
C TRP A 269 -13.01 8.05 27.12
N ILE A 270 -13.22 8.35 25.85
CA ILE A 270 -13.50 7.31 24.84
C ILE A 270 -12.29 6.42 24.59
N ILE A 271 -11.08 7.01 24.56
CA ILE A 271 -9.85 6.25 24.36
C ILE A 271 -9.64 5.27 25.53
N GLU A 272 -9.79 5.70 26.79
CA GLU A 272 -9.68 4.77 27.93
C GLU A 272 -10.77 3.68 27.91
N THR A 273 -11.95 3.99 27.39
CA THR A 273 -13.08 3.04 27.30
C THR A 273 -12.82 1.98 26.24
N ILE A 274 -12.39 2.38 25.03
CA ILE A 274 -12.06 1.47 23.92
C ILE A 274 -10.82 0.64 24.26
N THR A 275 -9.84 1.23 24.93
CA THR A 275 -8.63 0.51 25.38
C THR A 275 -8.88 -0.36 26.62
N THR A 276 -10.11 -0.36 27.16
CA THR A 276 -10.52 -1.14 28.34
C THR A 276 -9.76 -0.80 29.63
N VAL A 277 -9.14 0.38 29.69
CA VAL A 277 -8.43 0.87 30.89
C VAL A 277 -9.42 1.32 31.96
N GLY A 278 -10.35 2.21 31.58
CA GLY A 278 -11.43 2.70 32.43
C GLY A 278 -11.00 3.23 33.79
N PHE A 279 -10.31 4.39 33.83
CA PHE A 279 -9.91 5.00 35.11
C PHE A 279 -11.11 5.41 35.96
N GLY A 280 -12.27 5.67 35.33
CA GLY A 280 -13.52 6.00 36.01
C GLY A 280 -13.56 7.41 36.58
N ASP A 281 -12.69 8.29 36.08
CA ASP A 281 -12.61 9.71 36.42
C ASP A 281 -13.74 10.52 35.74
N PHE A 282 -14.08 10.16 34.51
CA PHE A 282 -15.24 10.68 33.79
C PHE A 282 -16.23 9.56 33.49
N ALA A 283 -17.52 9.89 33.47
CA ALA A 283 -18.57 8.96 33.04
C ALA A 283 -19.79 9.73 32.53
N PRO A 284 -20.37 9.33 31.39
CA PRO A 284 -21.60 9.92 30.87
C PRO A 284 -22.73 9.74 31.87
N LYS A 285 -23.43 10.82 32.19
CA LYS A 285 -24.51 10.82 33.18
C LYS A 285 -25.87 10.74 32.52
N THR A 286 -26.04 11.32 31.32
CA THR A 286 -27.34 11.35 30.64
C THR A 286 -27.75 9.96 30.14
N THR A 287 -29.06 9.69 30.11
CA THR A 287 -29.56 8.38 29.68
C THR A 287 -29.20 8.08 28.22
N LEU A 288 -29.24 9.09 27.36
CA LEU A 288 -28.88 8.94 25.94
C LEU A 288 -27.37 8.74 25.75
N SER A 289 -26.52 9.47 26.47
CA SER A 289 -25.07 9.28 26.36
C SER A 289 -24.64 7.91 26.89
N LYS A 290 -25.29 7.38 27.93
CA LYS A 290 -25.12 5.99 28.39
C LYS A 290 -25.52 4.97 27.33
N LEU A 291 -26.64 5.17 26.65
CA LEU A 291 -27.06 4.28 25.56
C LEU A 291 -26.05 4.33 24.40
N THR A 292 -25.60 5.52 23.99
CA THR A 292 -24.56 5.70 22.98
C THR A 292 -23.24 5.05 23.39
N THR A 293 -22.90 5.09 24.69
CA THR A 293 -21.72 4.43 25.25
C THR A 293 -21.83 2.90 25.16
N MET A 294 -23.00 2.33 25.47
CA MET A 294 -23.21 0.89 25.29
C MET A 294 -23.00 0.49 23.82
N LEU A 295 -23.53 1.27 22.88
CA LEU A 295 -23.30 1.04 21.44
C LEU A 295 -21.81 1.17 21.07
N LEU A 296 -21.10 2.16 21.63
CA LEU A 296 -19.65 2.33 21.44
C LEU A 296 -18.91 1.06 21.86
N MET A 297 -19.18 0.54 23.06
CA MET A 297 -18.54 -0.68 23.58
C MET A 297 -18.76 -1.89 22.66
N PHE A 298 -20.01 -2.13 22.22
CA PHE A 298 -20.30 -3.21 21.26
C PHE A 298 -19.59 -2.98 19.91
N SER A 299 -19.64 -1.77 19.38
CA SER A 299 -19.02 -1.44 18.08
C SER A 299 -17.50 -1.56 18.12
N GLY A 300 -16.87 -1.20 19.24
CA GLY A 300 -15.41 -1.31 19.44
C GLY A 300 -14.95 -2.76 19.43
N VAL A 301 -15.64 -3.66 20.13
CA VAL A 301 -15.32 -5.09 20.14
C VAL A 301 -15.49 -5.72 18.76
N VAL A 302 -16.59 -5.42 18.06
CA VAL A 302 -16.83 -5.94 16.70
C VAL A 302 -15.78 -5.42 15.72
N LEU A 303 -15.44 -4.13 15.77
CA LEU A 303 -14.41 -3.54 14.92
C LEU A 303 -13.06 -4.22 15.18
N PHE A 304 -12.66 -4.38 16.44
CA PHE A 304 -11.40 -5.03 16.79
C PHE A 304 -11.33 -6.48 16.27
N ALA A 305 -12.41 -7.26 16.42
CA ALA A 305 -12.47 -8.64 15.95
C ALA A 305 -12.35 -8.74 14.42
N VAL A 306 -13.12 -7.95 13.66
CA VAL A 306 -13.11 -7.96 12.19
C VAL A 306 -11.75 -7.55 11.64
N GLU A 307 -11.13 -6.54 12.23
CA GLU A 307 -9.86 -6.02 11.71
C GLU A 307 -8.67 -6.92 12.10
N THR A 308 -8.76 -7.61 13.24
CA THR A 308 -7.80 -8.66 13.61
C THR A 308 -7.83 -9.82 12.61
N ASP A 309 -9.04 -10.28 12.23
CA ASP A 309 -9.20 -11.35 11.22
C ASP A 309 -8.61 -10.96 9.87
N ARG A 310 -8.88 -9.73 9.39
CA ARG A 310 -8.27 -9.21 8.15
C ARG A 310 -6.75 -9.13 8.23
N PHE A 311 -6.23 -8.63 9.34
CA PHE A 311 -4.78 -8.55 9.55
C PHE A 311 -4.13 -9.94 9.51
N MET A 312 -4.74 -10.93 10.17
CA MET A 312 -4.29 -12.32 10.13
C MET A 312 -4.35 -12.89 8.71
N GLY A 313 -5.43 -12.64 7.96
CA GLY A 313 -5.54 -13.09 6.56
C GLY A 313 -4.49 -12.48 5.63
N LEU A 314 -4.09 -11.22 5.84
CA LEU A 314 -2.98 -10.60 5.08
C LEU A 314 -1.63 -11.19 5.46
N LEU A 315 -1.41 -11.45 6.75
CA LEU A 315 -0.19 -12.11 7.23
C LEU A 315 -0.08 -13.52 6.66
N GLU A 316 -1.19 -14.23 6.58
CA GLU A 316 -1.28 -15.56 5.96
C GLU A 316 -0.99 -15.49 4.46
N LYS A 317 -1.58 -14.55 3.70
CA LYS A 317 -1.23 -14.31 2.28
C LYS A 317 0.27 -14.04 2.10
N GLY A 318 0.87 -13.27 3.00
CA GLY A 318 2.31 -13.03 3.04
C GLY A 318 3.10 -14.33 3.27
N ARG A 319 2.65 -15.17 4.22
CA ARG A 319 3.26 -16.48 4.50
C ARG A 319 3.12 -17.46 3.33
N THR A 320 1.96 -17.57 2.69
CA THR A 320 1.73 -18.51 1.57
C THR A 320 2.34 -18.05 0.24
N GLY A 321 2.85 -16.82 0.16
CA GLY A 321 3.45 -16.30 -1.09
C GLY A 321 2.42 -15.74 -2.07
N HIS A 322 1.18 -15.53 -1.63
CA HIS A 322 0.14 -14.81 -2.40
C HIS A 322 0.19 -13.29 -2.20
N GLY A 323 1.16 -12.77 -1.45
CA GLY A 323 1.39 -11.33 -1.29
C GLY A 323 1.96 -10.64 -2.55
N SER A 324 2.24 -9.34 -2.48
CA SER A 324 2.82 -8.55 -3.57
C SER A 324 4.24 -8.08 -3.25
N PHE A 325 5.07 -7.98 -4.29
CA PHE A 325 6.41 -7.40 -4.17
C PHE A 325 6.32 -5.88 -4.17
N LEU A 326 6.99 -5.24 -3.20
CA LEU A 326 7.08 -3.79 -3.10
C LEU A 326 8.53 -3.37 -3.31
N ARG A 327 8.80 -2.78 -4.47
CA ARG A 327 10.12 -2.25 -4.80
C ARG A 327 10.42 -0.99 -4.00
N GLY A 328 11.53 -1.00 -3.26
CA GLY A 328 12.07 0.19 -2.59
C GLY A 328 12.55 1.26 -3.58
N LEU A 329 12.60 2.52 -3.13
CA LEU A 329 13.15 3.61 -3.94
C LEU A 329 14.62 3.31 -4.32
N ASN A 330 14.92 3.32 -5.62
CA ASN A 330 16.26 3.08 -6.18
C ASN A 330 16.82 1.66 -5.91
N GLN A 331 15.96 0.67 -5.66
CA GLN A 331 16.37 -0.73 -5.54
C GLN A 331 16.09 -1.48 -6.84
N ASN A 332 17.10 -2.19 -7.33
CA ASN A 332 16.96 -3.07 -8.49
C ASN A 332 16.46 -4.44 -8.05
N HIS A 333 15.64 -5.06 -8.89
CA HIS A 333 15.25 -6.45 -8.72
C HIS A 333 15.34 -7.22 -10.03
N VAL A 334 15.53 -8.53 -9.89
CA VAL A 334 15.53 -9.52 -10.96
C VAL A 334 14.40 -10.48 -10.69
N VAL A 335 13.62 -10.79 -11.73
CA VAL A 335 12.48 -11.73 -11.62
C VAL A 335 12.89 -13.07 -12.22
N LEU A 336 12.64 -14.17 -11.50
CA LEU A 336 12.94 -15.53 -11.89
C LEU A 336 11.64 -16.33 -12.06
N ILE A 337 11.44 -16.90 -13.26
CA ILE A 337 10.29 -17.74 -13.61
C ILE A 337 10.77 -18.96 -14.42
N GLY A 338 9.84 -19.79 -14.89
CA GLY A 338 10.14 -20.98 -15.70
C GLY A 338 10.12 -22.28 -14.90
N GLY A 339 10.23 -23.41 -15.61
CA GLY A 339 10.15 -24.72 -14.98
C GLY A 339 11.29 -25.04 -14.02
N GLY A 340 12.47 -24.40 -14.18
CA GLY A 340 13.58 -24.53 -13.22
C GLY A 340 13.22 -24.01 -11.81
N VAL A 341 12.34 -22.99 -11.74
CA VAL A 341 11.75 -22.51 -10.47
C VAL A 341 10.59 -23.39 -10.04
N ARG A 342 9.79 -23.89 -11.00
CA ARG A 342 8.58 -24.70 -10.74
C ARG A 342 8.88 -26.06 -10.15
N HIS A 343 9.83 -26.77 -10.74
CA HIS A 343 10.22 -28.12 -10.35
C HIS A 343 11.38 -28.13 -9.37
N ALA A 344 11.90 -26.95 -9.03
CA ALA A 344 12.95 -26.75 -8.05
C ALA A 344 14.21 -27.56 -8.34
N ASP A 345 14.83 -27.24 -9.47
CA ASP A 345 16.20 -27.66 -9.73
C ASP A 345 17.12 -26.99 -8.70
N GLU A 346 17.28 -27.65 -7.54
CA GLU A 346 17.93 -27.08 -6.35
C GLU A 346 19.38 -26.69 -6.65
N GLU A 347 20.06 -27.50 -7.47
CA GLU A 347 21.45 -27.26 -7.88
C GLU A 347 21.56 -26.01 -8.76
N LEU A 348 20.73 -25.90 -9.80
CA LEU A 348 20.73 -24.75 -10.70
C LEU A 348 20.34 -23.46 -9.95
N LEU A 349 19.31 -23.55 -9.10
CA LEU A 349 18.77 -22.41 -8.37
C LEU A 349 19.76 -21.87 -7.34
N MET A 350 20.39 -22.76 -6.57
CA MET A 350 21.40 -22.36 -5.60
C MET A 350 22.68 -21.87 -6.28
N ALA A 351 23.09 -22.46 -7.40
CA ALA A 351 24.22 -21.95 -8.18
C ALA A 351 23.94 -20.51 -8.67
N PHE A 352 22.74 -20.25 -9.19
CA PHE A 352 22.32 -18.91 -9.59
C PHE A 352 22.29 -17.92 -8.42
N LEU A 353 21.72 -18.33 -7.27
CA LEU A 353 21.61 -17.49 -6.09
C LEU A 353 22.97 -17.15 -5.47
N ASN A 354 23.88 -18.12 -5.37
CA ASN A 354 25.21 -17.90 -4.82
C ASN A 354 26.04 -16.97 -5.70
N ASP A 355 25.89 -17.04 -7.02
CA ASP A 355 26.59 -16.17 -7.95
C ASP A 355 26.03 -14.73 -7.92
N ILE A 356 24.70 -14.56 -8.00
CA ILE A 356 24.08 -13.22 -8.01
C ILE A 356 24.14 -12.51 -6.66
N LEU A 357 24.18 -13.27 -5.55
CA LEU A 357 24.28 -12.76 -4.18
C LEU A 357 25.66 -13.02 -3.57
N HIS A 358 26.71 -13.13 -4.39
CA HIS A 358 28.06 -13.31 -3.89
C HIS A 358 28.54 -12.09 -3.07
N TYR A 359 29.29 -12.33 -1.98
CA TYR A 359 29.72 -11.27 -1.06
C TYR A 359 30.59 -10.19 -1.73
N SER A 360 31.35 -10.55 -2.78
CA SER A 360 32.16 -9.62 -3.59
C SER A 360 31.35 -8.46 -4.16
N HIS A 361 30.03 -8.64 -4.31
CA HIS A 361 29.11 -7.64 -4.86
C HIS A 361 28.03 -7.19 -3.87
N SER A 362 28.25 -7.39 -2.57
CA SER A 362 27.29 -7.11 -1.48
C SER A 362 26.74 -5.69 -1.44
N SER A 363 27.50 -4.69 -1.87
CA SER A 363 27.06 -3.29 -1.94
C SER A 363 25.93 -3.04 -2.96
N SER A 364 25.80 -3.90 -3.96
CA SER A 364 24.90 -3.70 -5.11
C SER A 364 23.92 -4.87 -5.34
N TRP A 365 23.70 -5.72 -4.34
CA TRP A 365 22.81 -6.87 -4.48
C TRP A 365 21.41 -6.47 -4.93
N PRO A 366 20.90 -7.08 -6.02
CA PRO A 366 19.51 -6.93 -6.40
C PRO A 366 18.59 -7.72 -5.46
N HIS A 367 17.31 -7.37 -5.43
CA HIS A 367 16.29 -8.28 -4.91
C HIS A 367 16.03 -9.38 -5.95
N VAL A 368 16.01 -10.64 -5.52
CA VAL A 368 15.68 -11.77 -6.39
C VAL A 368 14.23 -12.18 -6.09
N VAL A 369 13.36 -12.02 -7.08
CA VAL A 369 11.92 -12.27 -6.96
C VAL A 369 11.57 -13.49 -7.80
N MET A 370 11.13 -14.56 -7.16
CA MET A 370 10.79 -15.82 -7.83
C MET A 370 9.29 -16.04 -7.87
N MET A 371 8.79 -16.60 -8.96
CA MET A 371 7.36 -16.91 -9.10
C MET A 371 7.12 -18.27 -9.76
N SER A 372 6.23 -19.07 -9.18
CA SER A 372 5.85 -20.38 -9.69
C SER A 372 4.43 -20.79 -9.23
N VAL A 373 3.78 -21.69 -9.99
CA VAL A 373 2.38 -22.15 -9.80
C VAL A 373 2.21 -23.09 -8.60
N GLY A 374 3.30 -23.52 -7.93
CA GLY A 374 3.26 -24.48 -6.82
C GLY A 374 3.61 -23.91 -5.45
N ASP A 375 3.09 -24.56 -4.39
CA ASP A 375 3.45 -24.29 -3.00
C ASP A 375 4.82 -24.91 -2.65
N TYR A 376 5.85 -24.43 -3.34
CA TYR A 376 7.24 -24.80 -3.11
C TYR A 376 7.90 -23.90 -2.05
N LYS A 377 7.16 -22.95 -1.47
CA LYS A 377 7.72 -21.88 -0.66
C LYS A 377 8.42 -22.38 0.60
N GLU A 378 7.85 -23.38 1.29
CA GLU A 378 8.44 -23.92 2.51
C GLU A 378 9.78 -24.59 2.23
N ARG A 379 9.81 -25.51 1.26
CA ARG A 379 11.04 -26.19 0.85
C ARG A 379 12.09 -25.22 0.30
N PHE A 380 11.67 -24.23 -0.49
CA PHE A 380 12.54 -23.15 -0.94
C PHE A 380 13.14 -22.34 0.22
N SER A 381 12.32 -21.99 1.21
CA SER A 381 12.77 -21.24 2.39
C SER A 381 13.79 -22.05 3.20
N GLU A 382 13.65 -23.37 3.27
CA GLU A 382 14.65 -24.25 3.87
C GLU A 382 15.96 -24.29 3.07
N LEU A 383 15.89 -24.36 1.74
CA LEU A 383 17.08 -24.36 0.88
C LEU A 383 17.85 -23.05 1.00
N VAL A 384 17.15 -21.92 0.86
CA VAL A 384 17.72 -20.59 1.04
C VAL A 384 18.28 -20.42 2.45
N GLY A 385 17.58 -20.95 3.45
CA GLY A 385 18.00 -20.95 4.85
C GLY A 385 19.31 -21.70 5.12
N LYS A 386 19.56 -22.79 4.38
CA LYS A 386 20.77 -23.61 4.49
C LYS A 386 21.91 -23.13 3.61
N GLY A 387 21.59 -22.55 2.44
CA GLY A 387 22.56 -22.26 1.39
C GLY A 387 23.04 -20.82 1.31
N LEU A 388 22.32 -19.86 1.92
CA LEU A 388 22.67 -18.43 1.88
C LEU A 388 22.82 -17.82 3.27
N ASP A 389 23.65 -16.77 3.37
CA ASP A 389 23.76 -15.94 4.57
C ASP A 389 22.48 -15.17 4.85
N TRP A 390 22.23 -14.86 6.13
CA TRP A 390 21.02 -14.16 6.57
C TRP A 390 20.74 -12.83 5.82
N GLN A 391 21.79 -12.11 5.41
CA GLN A 391 21.65 -10.87 4.64
C GLN A 391 21.18 -11.13 3.21
N ALA A 392 21.70 -12.17 2.57
CA ALA A 392 21.30 -12.62 1.25
C ALA A 392 19.86 -13.17 1.28
N GLN A 393 19.49 -13.91 2.33
CA GLN A 393 18.12 -14.42 2.52
C GLN A 393 17.06 -13.30 2.49
N GLN A 394 17.34 -12.12 3.07
CA GLN A 394 16.41 -10.97 3.05
C GLN A 394 16.21 -10.37 1.64
N ARG A 395 17.10 -10.68 0.69
CA ARG A 395 17.01 -10.22 -0.70
C ARG A 395 16.19 -11.17 -1.58
N VAL A 396 15.89 -12.37 -1.11
CA VAL A 396 15.21 -13.41 -1.88
C VAL A 396 13.74 -13.48 -1.49
N HIS A 397 12.84 -13.37 -2.48
CA HIS A 397 11.40 -13.32 -2.30
C HIS A 397 10.74 -14.37 -3.19
N TYR A 398 9.88 -15.23 -2.63
CA TYR A 398 9.16 -16.25 -3.39
C TYR A 398 7.66 -16.00 -3.35
N PHE A 399 7.04 -16.00 -4.53
CA PHE A 399 5.62 -15.79 -4.74
C PHE A 399 4.98 -16.99 -5.46
N VAL A 400 3.79 -17.40 -5.02
CA VAL A 400 3.02 -18.46 -5.65
C VAL A 400 2.06 -17.81 -6.64
N GLY A 401 2.25 -18.03 -7.94
CA GLY A 401 1.49 -17.41 -9.03
C GLY A 401 1.90 -17.94 -10.41
N SER A 402 1.07 -17.68 -11.42
CA SER A 402 1.31 -18.11 -12.80
C SER A 402 1.99 -17.01 -13.62
N PRO A 403 3.13 -17.28 -14.27
CA PRO A 403 3.74 -16.34 -15.21
C PRO A 403 2.93 -16.08 -16.49
N LEU A 404 1.84 -16.81 -16.69
CA LEU A 404 0.89 -16.59 -17.79
C LEU A 404 -0.22 -15.61 -17.43
N ASP A 405 -0.44 -15.35 -16.13
CA ASP A 405 -1.44 -14.38 -15.69
C ASP A 405 -0.83 -12.99 -15.52
N GLN A 406 -1.49 -11.99 -16.09
CA GLN A 406 -1.04 -10.61 -16.00
C GLN A 406 -1.09 -10.10 -14.55
N THR A 407 -2.09 -10.51 -13.77
CA THR A 407 -2.23 -10.01 -12.38
C THR A 407 -1.06 -10.47 -11.51
N ASP A 408 -0.59 -11.70 -11.71
CA ASP A 408 0.58 -12.25 -11.04
C ASP A 408 1.90 -11.59 -11.49
N LEU A 409 2.05 -11.28 -12.78
CA LEU A 409 3.20 -10.51 -13.27
C LEU A 409 3.23 -9.08 -12.73
N GLU A 410 2.07 -8.44 -12.57
CA GLU A 410 1.97 -7.12 -11.93
C GLU A 410 2.33 -7.20 -10.44
N ARG A 411 1.93 -8.29 -9.76
CA ARG A 411 2.20 -8.54 -8.34
C ARG A 411 3.69 -8.65 -8.01
N VAL A 412 4.52 -9.10 -8.96
CA VAL A 412 5.98 -9.20 -8.83
C VAL A 412 6.74 -8.01 -9.48
N ASP A 413 6.03 -6.97 -9.91
CA ASP A 413 6.59 -5.77 -10.56
C ASP A 413 7.52 -6.09 -11.77
N VAL A 414 7.05 -6.92 -12.72
CA VAL A 414 7.83 -7.22 -13.94
C VAL A 414 8.17 -5.97 -14.76
N ALA A 415 7.28 -4.98 -14.80
CA ALA A 415 7.53 -3.72 -15.49
C ALA A 415 8.76 -2.97 -14.94
N GLY A 416 9.01 -3.06 -13.63
CA GLY A 416 10.13 -2.41 -12.97
C GLY A 416 11.40 -3.26 -12.88
N ALA A 417 11.37 -4.52 -13.32
CA ALA A 417 12.47 -5.45 -13.20
C ALA A 417 13.66 -5.05 -14.10
N LYS A 418 14.89 -5.22 -13.58
CA LYS A 418 16.11 -4.99 -14.37
C LYS A 418 16.34 -6.10 -15.40
N LEU A 419 15.91 -7.32 -15.06
CA LEU A 419 15.97 -8.50 -15.92
C LEU A 419 14.92 -9.52 -15.46
N VAL A 420 14.27 -10.17 -16.42
CA VAL A 420 13.46 -11.38 -16.17
C VAL A 420 14.24 -12.59 -16.68
N VAL A 421 14.46 -13.59 -15.84
CA VAL A 421 15.16 -14.82 -16.20
C VAL A 421 14.15 -15.96 -16.20
N ILE A 422 14.06 -16.69 -17.31
CA ILE A 422 13.19 -17.84 -17.51
C ILE A 422 14.09 -19.07 -17.55
N LEU A 423 14.14 -19.80 -16.44
CA LEU A 423 14.96 -20.99 -16.29
C LEU A 423 14.19 -22.25 -16.71
N ALA A 424 14.81 -23.08 -17.53
CA ALA A 424 14.31 -24.42 -17.82
C ALA A 424 14.74 -25.41 -16.73
N ASP A 425 13.88 -26.38 -16.41
CA ASP A 425 14.21 -27.50 -15.53
C ASP A 425 15.20 -28.45 -16.21
N THR A 426 16.39 -28.63 -15.63
CA THR A 426 17.38 -29.60 -16.15
C THR A 426 17.28 -30.97 -15.49
N GLY A 427 16.48 -31.09 -14.43
CA GLY A 427 16.23 -32.34 -13.70
C GLY A 427 15.31 -33.32 -14.42
N GLY A 428 14.62 -32.87 -15.48
CA GLY A 428 13.80 -33.74 -16.33
C GLY A 428 12.45 -34.12 -15.72
N SER A 429 11.83 -33.22 -14.95
CA SER A 429 10.52 -33.47 -14.32
C SER A 429 9.40 -33.61 -15.35
N ILE A 430 9.53 -32.92 -16.49
CA ILE A 430 8.63 -32.96 -17.65
C ILE A 430 9.48 -33.23 -18.90
N GLY A 431 8.86 -33.72 -19.98
CA GLY A 431 9.52 -33.86 -21.28
C GLY A 431 10.14 -32.54 -21.74
N ALA A 432 11.37 -32.58 -22.21
CA ALA A 432 12.14 -31.38 -22.53
C ALA A 432 11.47 -30.47 -23.59
N ASP A 433 10.74 -31.05 -24.53
CA ASP A 433 10.00 -30.28 -25.54
C ASP A 433 8.77 -29.57 -24.97
N ASP A 434 8.11 -30.18 -23.98
CA ASP A 434 6.95 -29.58 -23.30
C ASP A 434 7.42 -28.45 -22.37
N GLU A 435 8.50 -28.67 -21.63
CA GLU A 435 9.18 -27.67 -20.79
C GLU A 435 9.62 -26.46 -21.62
N ASP A 436 10.28 -26.69 -22.76
CA ASP A 436 10.67 -25.63 -23.69
C ASP A 436 9.45 -24.87 -24.23
N SER A 437 8.36 -25.58 -24.55
CA SER A 437 7.13 -24.97 -25.05
C SER A 437 6.46 -24.09 -23.98
N GLU A 438 6.41 -24.54 -22.72
CA GLU A 438 5.91 -23.72 -21.59
C GLU A 438 6.77 -22.46 -21.41
N ASN A 439 8.11 -22.59 -21.41
CA ASN A 439 9.02 -21.46 -21.22
C ASN A 439 8.95 -20.45 -22.38
N ILE A 440 8.77 -20.91 -23.62
CA ILE A 440 8.51 -20.02 -24.77
C ILE A 440 7.21 -19.24 -24.57
N MET A 441 6.14 -19.87 -24.11
CA MET A 441 4.86 -19.18 -23.84
C MET A 441 4.99 -18.11 -22.76
N GLN A 442 5.75 -18.39 -21.69
CA GLN A 442 6.04 -17.41 -20.64
C GLN A 442 6.84 -16.22 -21.20
N ALA A 443 7.85 -16.49 -22.04
CA ALA A 443 8.63 -15.44 -22.70
C ALA A 443 7.76 -14.53 -23.59
N LEU A 444 6.83 -15.13 -24.36
CA LEU A 444 5.89 -14.37 -25.18
C LEU A 444 4.94 -13.52 -24.33
N CYS A 445 4.49 -14.02 -23.18
CA CYS A 445 3.67 -13.25 -22.23
C CYS A 445 4.42 -12.00 -21.73
N VAL A 446 5.67 -12.16 -21.29
CA VAL A 446 6.52 -11.05 -20.86
C VAL A 446 6.77 -10.08 -22.01
N MET A 447 7.14 -10.58 -23.19
CA MET A 447 7.43 -9.76 -24.36
C MET A 447 6.23 -8.93 -24.83
N ASN A 448 5.03 -9.51 -24.82
CA ASN A 448 3.83 -8.83 -25.31
C ASN A 448 3.33 -7.76 -24.33
N ASN A 449 3.35 -8.07 -23.02
CA ASN A 449 2.81 -7.19 -21.98
C ASN A 449 3.85 -6.17 -21.47
N TYR A 450 5.15 -6.49 -21.51
CA TYR A 450 6.23 -5.70 -20.93
C TYR A 450 7.39 -5.47 -21.92
N ARG A 451 7.09 -4.76 -23.03
CA ARG A 451 8.04 -4.54 -24.14
C ARG A 451 9.36 -3.86 -23.76
N SER A 452 9.38 -3.08 -22.67
CA SER A 452 10.58 -2.37 -22.19
C SER A 452 11.45 -3.21 -21.26
N THR A 453 10.94 -4.33 -20.74
CA THR A 453 11.64 -5.14 -19.76
C THR A 453 12.50 -6.18 -20.49
N PRO A 454 13.83 -6.19 -20.30
CA PRO A 454 14.68 -7.22 -20.89
C PRO A 454 14.43 -8.56 -20.19
N PHE A 455 14.49 -9.65 -20.97
CA PHE A 455 14.40 -11.00 -20.44
C PHE A 455 15.47 -11.91 -21.04
N CYS A 456 15.75 -13.01 -20.35
CA CYS A 456 16.66 -14.07 -20.76
C CYS A 456 15.93 -15.41 -20.64
N LEU A 457 15.81 -16.12 -21.76
CA LEU A 457 15.12 -17.40 -21.90
C LEU A 457 16.15 -18.51 -22.11
N MET A 458 16.15 -19.46 -21.18
CA MET A 458 16.88 -20.72 -21.31
C MET A 458 15.96 -21.80 -21.86
N LEU A 459 16.42 -22.51 -22.90
CA LEU A 459 15.77 -23.70 -23.45
C LEU A 459 16.71 -24.90 -23.35
N LEU A 460 16.17 -26.11 -23.29
CA LEU A 460 16.93 -27.34 -23.22
C LEU A 460 17.47 -27.71 -24.61
N HIS A 461 16.61 -27.75 -25.63
CA HIS A 461 16.98 -28.18 -26.98
C HIS A 461 17.28 -27.03 -27.95
N ALA A 462 18.21 -27.28 -28.89
CA ALA A 462 18.56 -26.32 -29.92
C ALA A 462 17.41 -26.11 -30.93
N ASP A 463 16.63 -27.16 -31.23
CA ASP A 463 15.49 -27.08 -32.14
C ASP A 463 14.38 -26.15 -31.61
N SER A 464 14.15 -26.15 -30.30
CA SER A 464 13.22 -25.24 -29.63
C SER A 464 13.64 -23.78 -29.76
N ARG A 465 14.95 -23.50 -29.77
CA ARG A 465 15.47 -22.14 -30.01
C ARG A 465 15.07 -21.63 -31.39
N TYR A 466 15.14 -22.44 -32.44
CA TYR A 466 14.69 -22.02 -33.77
C TYR A 466 13.20 -21.67 -33.79
N LYS A 467 12.37 -22.44 -33.07
CA LYS A 467 10.93 -22.14 -32.91
C LYS A 467 10.72 -20.80 -32.19
N ALA A 468 11.44 -20.55 -31.10
CA ALA A 468 11.39 -19.29 -30.36
C ALA A 468 11.75 -18.08 -31.25
N LEU A 469 12.82 -18.20 -32.04
CA LEU A 469 13.24 -17.15 -32.98
C LEU A 469 12.18 -16.90 -34.07
N ALA A 470 11.55 -17.96 -34.59
CA ALA A 470 10.47 -17.83 -35.57
C ALA A 470 9.22 -17.12 -35.00
N MET A 471 9.01 -17.18 -33.69
CA MET A 471 7.93 -16.46 -32.98
C MET A 471 8.28 -15.00 -32.65
N GLY A 472 9.47 -14.52 -33.04
CA GLY A 472 9.89 -13.14 -32.85
C GLY A 472 10.67 -12.86 -31.57
N ILE A 473 11.02 -13.88 -30.78
CA ILE A 473 11.91 -13.72 -29.62
C ILE A 473 13.31 -13.30 -30.13
N PRO A 474 13.91 -12.23 -29.60
CA PRO A 474 15.19 -11.74 -30.10
C PRO A 474 16.32 -12.72 -29.79
N ARG A 475 17.27 -12.86 -30.74
CA ARG A 475 18.43 -13.77 -30.61
C ARG A 475 19.28 -13.51 -29.36
N SER A 476 19.35 -12.26 -28.91
CA SER A 476 20.09 -11.86 -27.72
C SER A 476 19.43 -12.28 -26.41
N ALA A 477 18.14 -12.65 -26.43
CA ALA A 477 17.37 -13.02 -25.25
C ALA A 477 17.20 -14.54 -25.09
N VAL A 478 17.60 -15.38 -26.06
CA VAL A 478 17.34 -16.82 -26.01
C VAL A 478 18.58 -17.65 -26.31
N PHE A 479 18.85 -18.64 -25.46
CA PHE A 479 19.92 -19.61 -25.63
C PHE A 479 19.44 -21.03 -25.33
N SER A 480 20.11 -22.02 -25.92
CA SER A 480 19.88 -23.43 -25.60
C SER A 480 21.02 -23.97 -24.74
N ALA A 481 20.68 -24.71 -23.68
CA ALA A 481 21.62 -25.41 -22.82
C ALA A 481 22.41 -26.46 -23.61
N THR A 482 21.76 -27.22 -24.51
CA THR A 482 22.44 -28.21 -25.36
C THR A 482 23.44 -27.53 -26.31
N GLU A 483 23.04 -26.42 -26.95
CA GLU A 483 23.93 -25.66 -27.84
C GLU A 483 25.16 -25.14 -27.09
N LEU A 484 24.96 -24.55 -25.90
CA LEU A 484 26.05 -24.04 -25.06
C LEU A 484 26.98 -25.17 -24.60
N LYS A 485 26.43 -26.30 -24.12
CA LYS A 485 27.20 -27.48 -23.71
C LYS A 485 28.02 -28.05 -24.86
N SER A 486 27.43 -28.19 -26.05
CA SER A 486 28.12 -28.66 -27.25
C SER A 486 29.23 -27.71 -27.70
N ALA A 487 29.01 -26.39 -27.61
CA ALA A 487 30.04 -25.40 -27.91
C ALA A 487 31.22 -25.48 -26.94
N LEU A 488 30.97 -25.57 -25.64
CA LEU A 488 32.01 -25.74 -24.61
C LEU A 488 32.81 -27.04 -24.82
N PHE A 489 32.13 -28.13 -25.17
CA PHE A 489 32.76 -29.40 -25.49
C PHE A 489 33.65 -29.29 -26.74
N TRP A 490 33.13 -28.68 -27.81
CA TRP A 490 33.89 -28.43 -29.04
C TRP A 490 35.18 -27.64 -28.79
N HIS A 491 35.10 -26.55 -28.01
CA HIS A 491 36.28 -25.77 -27.67
C HIS A 491 37.28 -26.54 -26.79
N SER A 492 36.79 -27.42 -25.91
CA SER A 492 37.65 -28.29 -25.10
C SER A 492 38.42 -29.31 -25.93
N CYS A 493 37.86 -29.76 -27.06
CA CYS A 493 38.57 -30.60 -28.02
C CYS A 493 39.69 -29.83 -28.75
N ARG A 494 39.52 -28.52 -28.97
CA ARG A 494 40.53 -27.66 -29.64
C ARG A 494 41.63 -27.21 -28.68
N CYS A 495 41.26 -26.83 -27.47
CA CYS A 495 42.17 -26.33 -26.45
C CYS A 495 41.90 -27.03 -25.12
N ARG A 496 42.83 -27.87 -24.69
CA ARG A 496 42.73 -28.59 -23.42
C ARG A 496 42.68 -27.60 -22.26
N GLY A 497 41.70 -27.75 -21.37
CA GLY A 497 41.50 -26.87 -20.22
C GLY A 497 40.67 -25.62 -20.51
N TRP A 498 40.22 -25.40 -21.76
CA TRP A 498 39.39 -24.25 -22.13
C TRP A 498 38.12 -24.12 -21.29
N ASN A 499 37.37 -25.21 -21.12
CA ASN A 499 36.11 -25.18 -20.35
C ASN A 499 36.36 -24.78 -18.89
N THR A 500 37.37 -25.37 -18.24
CA THR A 500 37.71 -25.02 -16.85
C THR A 500 38.12 -23.55 -16.74
N MET A 501 38.95 -23.05 -17.66
CA MET A 501 39.33 -21.65 -17.69
C MET A 501 38.11 -20.73 -17.85
N LEU A 502 37.24 -21.02 -18.82
CA LEU A 502 36.08 -20.18 -19.10
C LEU A 502 35.04 -20.24 -17.97
N CYS A 503 34.77 -21.41 -17.39
CA CYS A 503 33.86 -21.54 -16.25
C CYS A 503 34.38 -20.73 -15.05
N ASN A 504 35.68 -20.78 -14.76
CA ASN A 504 36.28 -20.00 -13.68
C ASN A 504 36.21 -18.48 -13.93
N LEU A 505 36.22 -18.03 -15.20
CA LEU A 505 36.09 -16.61 -15.56
C LEU A 505 34.64 -16.09 -15.49
N ILE A 506 33.66 -16.99 -15.54
CA ILE A 506 32.22 -16.67 -15.52
C ILE A 506 31.66 -16.78 -14.10
N LEU A 507 32.05 -17.82 -13.36
CA LEU A 507 31.57 -18.07 -12.01
C LEU A 507 32.35 -17.23 -11.01
N THR A 508 31.64 -16.56 -10.11
CA THR A 508 32.25 -15.86 -8.98
C THR A 508 32.77 -16.89 -7.99
N SER A 509 34.09 -16.90 -7.72
CA SER A 509 34.74 -17.89 -6.86
C SER A 509 35.59 -17.23 -5.78
N GLU A 510 35.59 -17.83 -4.58
CA GLU A 510 36.52 -17.48 -3.52
C GLU A 510 37.94 -17.93 -3.87
N CYS A 511 38.91 -17.03 -3.75
CA CYS A 511 40.31 -17.43 -3.69
C CYS A 511 40.55 -18.14 -2.36
N ASP A 512 40.51 -19.48 -2.37
CA ASP A 512 40.77 -20.26 -1.17
C ASP A 512 42.27 -20.26 -0.85
N ASP A 513 42.71 -19.24 -0.09
CA ASP A 513 44.10 -19.06 0.35
C ASP A 513 44.59 -20.24 1.22
N SER A 514 43.71 -21.13 1.67
CA SER A 514 44.08 -22.33 2.46
C SER A 514 44.72 -23.44 1.62
N LEU A 515 44.65 -23.36 0.28
CA LEU A 515 45.24 -24.34 -0.65
C LEU A 515 46.78 -24.26 -0.76
N GLY A 516 47.43 -23.27 -0.16
CA GLY A 516 48.90 -23.10 -0.19
C GLY A 516 49.71 -24.22 0.48
N ALA A 517 49.08 -25.11 1.24
CA ALA A 517 49.77 -26.16 2.01
C ALA A 517 49.88 -27.53 1.31
N ARG A 518 49.31 -27.72 0.11
CA ARG A 518 49.32 -29.01 -0.60
C ARG A 518 50.21 -28.94 -1.84
N GLU A 519 51.04 -29.94 -2.09
CA GLU A 519 51.64 -30.10 -3.41
C GLU A 519 50.53 -30.47 -4.41
N GLY A 520 50.30 -29.60 -5.40
CA GLY A 520 49.31 -29.82 -6.44
C GLY A 520 49.71 -30.96 -7.39
N PRO A 521 48.74 -31.60 -8.06
CA PRO A 521 49.06 -32.55 -9.12
C PRO A 521 49.91 -31.88 -10.21
N CYS A 522 50.89 -32.63 -10.73
CA CYS A 522 51.80 -32.21 -11.82
C CYS A 522 52.77 -31.05 -11.50
N GLY A 523 53.07 -30.75 -10.23
CA GLY A 523 54.09 -29.76 -9.86
C GLY A 523 53.67 -28.30 -10.06
N LEU A 524 52.37 -28.06 -10.28
CA LEU A 524 51.78 -26.73 -10.27
C LEU A 524 51.45 -26.33 -8.83
N ALA A 525 51.90 -25.14 -8.41
CA ALA A 525 51.52 -24.58 -7.12
C ALA A 525 50.00 -24.35 -7.10
N PRO A 526 49.23 -24.95 -6.18
CA PRO A 526 47.78 -24.78 -6.11
C PRO A 526 47.37 -23.32 -5.98
N GLU A 527 48.22 -22.50 -5.35
CA GLU A 527 48.07 -21.05 -5.22
C GLU A 527 47.92 -20.35 -6.58
N SER A 528 48.64 -20.82 -7.61
CA SER A 528 48.55 -20.22 -8.96
C SER A 528 47.22 -20.55 -9.62
N TYR A 529 46.66 -21.73 -9.37
CA TYR A 529 45.33 -22.10 -9.84
C TYR A 529 44.25 -21.32 -9.08
N ALA A 530 44.33 -21.24 -7.75
CA ALA A 530 43.40 -20.49 -6.90
C ALA A 530 43.36 -19.01 -7.27
N ARG A 531 44.53 -18.41 -7.53
CA ARG A 531 44.62 -17.04 -8.03
C ARG A 531 43.97 -16.88 -9.40
N GLY A 532 44.16 -17.85 -10.29
CA GLY A 532 43.55 -17.84 -11.62
C GLY A 532 42.04 -18.06 -11.60
N SER A 533 41.52 -18.83 -10.63
CA SER A 533 40.09 -19.08 -10.49
C SER A 533 39.32 -17.90 -9.92
N GLY A 534 39.98 -16.98 -9.21
CA GLY A 534 39.38 -15.72 -8.75
C GLY A 534 39.39 -14.59 -9.80
N MET A 535 39.78 -14.86 -11.04
CA MET A 535 39.74 -13.86 -12.13
C MET A 535 38.37 -13.86 -12.78
N GLU A 536 37.83 -12.70 -13.11
CA GLU A 536 36.47 -12.54 -13.64
C GLU A 536 36.44 -11.60 -14.87
N ILE A 537 35.37 -11.68 -15.66
CA ILE A 537 35.16 -10.83 -16.83
C ILE A 537 34.36 -9.58 -16.45
N TYR A 538 34.94 -8.41 -16.70
CA TYR A 538 34.30 -7.11 -16.48
C TYR A 538 34.15 -6.31 -17.76
N SER A 539 33.16 -5.41 -17.77
CA SER A 539 32.99 -4.41 -18.82
C SER A 539 33.33 -3.03 -18.25
N PHE A 540 33.97 -2.18 -19.07
CA PHE A 540 34.32 -0.82 -18.68
C PHE A 540 34.33 0.10 -19.91
N LEU A 541 34.18 1.41 -19.64
CA LEU A 541 34.36 2.45 -20.65
C LEU A 541 35.82 2.91 -20.62
N PRO A 542 36.52 2.91 -21.77
CA PRO A 542 37.90 3.39 -21.83
C PRO A 542 37.95 4.89 -21.53
N ALA A 543 39.05 5.34 -20.90
CA ALA A 543 39.26 6.76 -20.64
C ALA A 543 39.36 7.57 -21.93
N ALA A 544 38.97 8.85 -21.89
CA ALA A 544 38.96 9.74 -23.05
C ALA A 544 40.30 9.85 -23.79
N ARG A 545 41.43 9.59 -23.11
CA ARG A 545 42.77 9.59 -23.72
C ARG A 545 42.99 8.50 -24.78
N PHE A 546 42.20 7.43 -24.73
CA PHE A 546 42.28 6.33 -25.70
C PHE A 546 41.39 6.55 -26.93
N VAL A 547 40.61 7.64 -26.95
CA VAL A 547 39.75 7.98 -28.10
C VAL A 547 40.63 8.35 -29.29
N GLY A 548 40.47 7.62 -30.40
CA GLY A 548 41.28 7.78 -31.62
C GLY A 548 42.65 7.08 -31.59
N GLY A 549 42.96 6.37 -30.51
CA GLY A 549 44.16 5.52 -30.41
C GLY A 549 43.93 4.10 -30.92
N SER A 550 45.02 3.33 -31.06
CA SER A 550 44.92 1.91 -31.46
C SER A 550 44.47 1.03 -30.29
N TYR A 551 43.69 0.00 -30.60
CA TYR A 551 43.26 -1.01 -29.60
C TYR A 551 44.47 -1.68 -28.93
N ALA A 552 45.53 -1.97 -29.68
CA ALA A 552 46.76 -2.56 -29.16
C ALA A 552 47.43 -1.68 -28.08
N ALA A 553 47.42 -0.35 -28.26
CA ALA A 553 47.96 0.57 -27.26
C ALA A 553 47.15 0.51 -25.95
N LEU A 554 45.81 0.45 -26.05
CA LEU A 554 44.93 0.28 -24.89
C LEU A 554 45.23 -1.03 -24.14
N VAL A 555 45.32 -2.16 -24.86
CA VAL A 555 45.60 -3.46 -24.23
C VAL A 555 46.97 -3.44 -23.54
N SER A 556 48.00 -2.92 -24.21
CA SER A 556 49.36 -2.88 -23.66
C SER A 556 49.44 -2.00 -22.41
N GLU A 557 48.79 -0.83 -22.41
CA GLU A 557 48.79 0.07 -21.26
C GLU A 557 47.96 -0.49 -20.10
N ALA A 558 46.78 -1.06 -20.38
CA ALA A 558 45.94 -1.69 -19.38
C ALA A 558 46.67 -2.83 -18.65
N TYR A 559 47.41 -3.65 -19.40
CA TYR A 559 48.20 -4.74 -18.82
C TYR A 559 49.41 -4.21 -18.03
N ALA A 560 50.14 -3.23 -18.57
CA ALA A 560 51.33 -2.69 -17.92
C ALA A 560 51.03 -1.91 -16.63
N ALA A 561 49.93 -1.15 -16.61
CA ALA A 561 49.56 -0.30 -15.49
C ALA A 561 48.69 -1.00 -14.44
N HIS A 562 47.80 -1.91 -14.86
CA HIS A 562 46.76 -2.48 -14.00
C HIS A 562 46.72 -4.01 -13.99
N HIS A 563 47.60 -4.67 -14.75
CA HIS A 563 47.57 -6.13 -14.94
C HIS A 563 46.20 -6.66 -15.43
N ALA A 564 45.45 -5.81 -16.13
CA ALA A 564 44.17 -6.14 -16.72
C ALA A 564 44.35 -6.63 -18.16
N VAL A 565 43.69 -7.74 -18.51
CA VAL A 565 43.74 -8.31 -19.86
C VAL A 565 42.48 -7.90 -20.61
N VAL A 566 42.63 -7.00 -21.58
CA VAL A 566 41.53 -6.54 -22.44
C VAL A 566 41.50 -7.42 -23.70
N PHE A 567 40.41 -8.15 -23.90
CA PHE A 567 40.31 -9.15 -24.97
C PHE A 567 39.15 -8.91 -25.96
N ALA A 568 38.26 -7.96 -25.68
CA ALA A 568 37.13 -7.64 -26.54
C ALA A 568 36.79 -6.15 -26.51
N ALA A 569 36.16 -5.66 -27.58
CA ALA A 569 35.57 -4.32 -27.64
C ALA A 569 34.15 -4.38 -28.19
N LEU A 570 33.26 -3.53 -27.67
CA LEU A 570 31.92 -3.33 -28.23
C LEU A 570 32.01 -2.18 -29.26
N VAL A 571 31.85 -2.51 -30.53
CA VAL A 571 31.93 -1.55 -31.65
C VAL A 571 30.60 -1.62 -32.40
N GLU A 572 29.90 -0.48 -32.51
CA GLU A 572 28.60 -0.39 -33.20
C GLU A 572 27.52 -1.39 -32.72
N GLY A 573 27.63 -1.85 -31.47
CA GLY A 573 26.70 -2.83 -30.89
C GLY A 573 27.11 -4.29 -31.10
N GLU A 574 28.22 -4.56 -31.78
CA GLU A 574 28.80 -5.90 -31.92
C GLU A 574 30.02 -6.07 -31.01
N VAL A 575 30.14 -7.24 -30.38
CA VAL A 575 31.31 -7.60 -29.58
C VAL A 575 32.37 -8.19 -30.52
N LEU A 576 33.45 -7.45 -30.71
CA LEU A 576 34.61 -7.88 -31.47
C LEU A 576 35.67 -8.43 -30.52
N LEU A 577 36.03 -9.69 -30.70
CA LEU A 577 37.15 -10.32 -29.98
C LEU A 577 38.47 -9.90 -30.64
N LEU A 578 39.36 -9.28 -29.85
CA LEU A 578 40.68 -8.82 -30.29
C LEU A 578 40.68 -8.09 -31.65
N PRO A 579 40.04 -6.90 -31.76
CA PRO A 579 40.09 -6.08 -32.97
C PRO A 579 41.48 -5.45 -33.13
N LEU A 580 42.46 -6.27 -33.50
CA LEU A 580 43.86 -5.87 -33.67
C LEU A 580 44.13 -5.25 -35.06
N GLU A 581 43.26 -5.51 -36.04
CA GLU A 581 43.34 -4.94 -37.39
C GLU A 581 42.39 -3.76 -37.52
N GLU A 582 42.90 -2.63 -38.02
CA GLU A 582 42.08 -1.50 -38.46
C GLU A 582 41.22 -1.99 -39.63
N ARG A 583 39.91 -2.13 -39.41
CA ARG A 583 38.98 -2.22 -40.55
C ARG A 583 39.00 -0.85 -41.22
N GLU A 584 39.61 -0.77 -42.40
CA GLU A 584 39.56 0.39 -43.30
C GLU A 584 38.13 0.86 -43.58
#